data_AF-A0A2D6M8Z5-F1
#
_entry.id   AF-A0A2D6M8Z5-F1
#
_cell.length_a   1.000
_cell.length_b   1.000
_cell.length_c   1.000
_cell.angle_alpha   90.00
_cell.angle_beta   90.00
_cell.angle_gamma   90.00
#
_symmetry.space_group_name_H-M   'P 1'
#
loop_
_entity.id
_entity.type
_entity.pdbx_description
1 polymer ?
#
loop_
_entity_poly.entity_id
_entity_poly.type
_entity_poly.pdbx_seq_one_letter_code
_entity_poly.pdbx_strand_id
1 'polypeptide(L)'
;MELKYFTFILWNPCLLFKEEILKKIPNIIETSEIKINKTDLYSFVFDIYKMDKRCARRKVLPPKIESLKKHGDRHLFVKCKIENPKFDKNNVCKQAIDIKKEIRKEYKPKIKDYVFDIIIHAFDDPEQSKYVWEKYAYPMTKIKNIFKELQTYVVLRGYDDLHYKIPNLKKGEDIDLLIKNKNDIKDICGSNIIKINNKPIKFDRRFIGDGYYDSNWERNMLLTRIPNYFFYVLNEENNYYATLYHSLIHKGVVAKKYKNLYRLLEEKMEIKIENEDPLQRYYHLLKFMIKNKYQFVRASDKGVGFFKDKYNLNLFLIRKWGMNEKVVGNILSEIKGAGYKVLDIFLTTINNKEKFYKNFYNNFNDFEEEILKVNDNQCLTIVTDCPPDHKAKKLKNKIRKQYASFYPNKGAVPGNLIHSSDSPMDCENELSLLLNKDIVNFKNIGTYYNQKTV
;
A
#
# COMPACT_ATOMS: atom_id res chain seq x y z
N MET A 1 46.52 3.45 13.55
CA MET A 1 45.95 4.80 13.62
C MET A 1 44.50 4.73 13.16
N GLU A 2 43.55 5.05 14.03
CA GLU A 2 42.12 5.12 13.67
C GLU A 2 41.94 6.12 12.51
N LEU A 3 41.26 5.72 11.43
CA LEU A 3 41.02 6.58 10.27
C LEU A 3 40.15 7.77 10.69
N LYS A 4 40.77 8.95 10.86
CA LYS A 4 40.06 10.21 11.13
C LYS A 4 39.39 10.67 9.84
N TYR A 5 38.05 10.63 9.82
CA TYR A 5 37.24 11.24 8.77
C TYR A 5 36.57 12.51 9.28
N PHE A 6 36.13 13.33 8.34
CA PHE A 6 35.36 14.54 8.62
C PHE A 6 33.98 14.45 8.00
N THR A 7 33.00 14.99 8.71
CA THR A 7 31.61 15.05 8.29
C THR A 7 31.26 16.50 7.96
N PHE A 8 30.57 16.69 6.85
CA PHE A 8 29.94 17.95 6.47
C PHE A 8 28.45 17.72 6.33
N ILE A 9 27.65 18.76 6.59
CA ILE A 9 26.24 18.80 6.21
C ILE A 9 26.03 19.94 5.22
N LEU A 10 25.56 19.60 4.03
CA LEU A 10 24.99 20.53 3.08
C LEU A 10 23.52 20.70 3.41
N TRP A 11 23.15 21.92 3.77
CA TRP A 11 21.77 22.27 4.06
C TRP A 11 20.97 22.43 2.78
N ASN A 12 19.64 22.32 2.89
CA ASN A 12 18.74 22.35 1.74
C ASN A 12 18.97 23.52 0.77
N PRO A 13 19.20 24.78 1.23
CA PRO A 13 19.35 25.92 0.34
C PRO A 13 20.42 25.73 -0.74
N CYS A 14 21.48 24.97 -0.47
CA CYS A 14 22.57 24.77 -1.41
C CYS A 14 22.51 23.45 -2.20
N LEU A 15 21.49 22.60 -1.98
CA LEU A 15 21.42 21.29 -2.64
C LEU A 15 21.23 21.37 -4.15
N LEU A 16 20.73 22.49 -4.68
CA LEU A 16 20.68 22.70 -6.14
C LEU A 16 22.08 22.81 -6.78
N PHE A 17 23.11 23.09 -5.98
CA PHE A 17 24.52 23.13 -6.39
C PHE A 17 25.32 21.93 -5.89
N LYS A 18 24.66 20.85 -5.44
CA LYS A 18 25.35 19.73 -4.76
C LYS A 18 26.49 19.14 -5.58
N GLU A 19 26.31 18.95 -6.88
CA GLU A 19 27.31 18.29 -7.74
C GLU A 19 28.58 19.13 -7.88
N GLU A 20 28.43 20.46 -7.94
CA GLU A 20 29.57 21.39 -7.96
C GLU A 20 30.27 21.45 -6.59
N ILE A 21 29.50 21.48 -5.50
CA ILE A 21 30.03 21.53 -4.14
C ILE A 21 30.79 20.23 -3.81
N LEU A 22 30.27 19.07 -4.19
CA LEU A 22 30.92 17.78 -3.92
C LEU A 22 32.28 17.67 -4.60
N LYS A 23 32.47 18.27 -5.79
CA LYS A 23 33.79 18.33 -6.46
C LYS A 23 34.84 19.11 -5.67
N LYS A 24 34.42 19.99 -4.75
CA LYS A 24 35.31 20.81 -3.91
C LYS A 24 35.66 20.14 -2.57
N ILE A 25 35.00 19.03 -2.22
CA ILE A 25 35.29 18.27 -1.01
C ILE A 25 36.27 17.15 -1.38
N PRO A 26 37.50 17.14 -0.83
CA PRO A 26 38.52 16.15 -1.19
C PRO A 26 38.15 14.77 -0.66
N ASN A 27 38.51 13.72 -1.41
CA ASN A 27 38.48 12.31 -0.95
C ASN A 27 37.16 11.94 -0.24
N ILE A 28 36.02 12.20 -0.89
CA ILE A 28 34.72 11.77 -0.38
C ILE A 28 34.72 10.24 -0.26
N ILE A 29 34.38 9.77 0.95
CA ILE A 29 34.22 8.35 1.26
C ILE A 29 32.77 7.94 1.00
N GLU A 30 31.83 8.74 1.51
CA GLU A 30 30.40 8.39 1.50
C GLU A 30 29.53 9.65 1.61
N THR A 31 28.32 9.60 1.07
CA THR A 31 27.30 10.63 1.27
C THR A 31 25.99 10.01 1.74
N SER A 32 25.26 10.70 2.63
CA SER A 32 23.93 10.26 3.07
C SER A 32 22.93 11.42 3.07
N GLU A 33 21.93 11.34 2.19
CA GLU A 33 20.78 12.23 2.24
C GLU A 33 19.90 11.87 3.45
N ILE A 34 19.47 12.91 4.17
CA ILE A 34 18.59 12.83 5.32
C ILE A 34 17.43 13.82 5.15
N LYS A 35 16.28 13.47 5.75
CA LYS A 35 15.09 14.33 5.80
C LYS A 35 14.80 14.73 7.24
N ILE A 36 14.57 16.02 7.48
CA ILE A 36 14.29 16.58 8.81
C ILE A 36 13.00 17.38 8.76
N ASN A 37 11.97 16.90 9.46
CA ASN A 37 10.72 17.65 9.54
C ASN A 37 10.94 19.01 10.22
N LYS A 38 10.17 20.02 9.80
CA LYS A 38 10.28 21.39 10.35
C LYS A 38 10.08 21.45 11.87
N THR A 39 9.27 20.53 12.42
CA THR A 39 9.02 20.38 13.86
C THR A 39 10.24 19.85 14.61
N ASP A 40 11.04 19.01 13.96
CA ASP A 40 12.18 18.32 14.58
C ASP A 40 13.49 19.09 14.38
N LEU A 41 13.50 20.03 13.43
CA LEU A 41 14.68 20.81 13.03
C LEU A 41 15.35 21.52 14.21
N TYR A 42 14.57 22.06 15.15
CA TYR A 42 15.14 22.68 16.35
C TYR A 42 15.96 21.67 17.16
N SER A 43 15.35 20.53 17.50
CA SER A 43 16.01 19.48 18.29
C SER A 43 17.23 18.91 17.58
N PHE A 44 17.15 18.70 16.27
CA PHE A 44 18.25 18.20 15.45
C PHE A 44 19.41 19.18 15.43
N VAL A 45 19.17 20.44 15.06
CA VAL A 45 20.22 21.47 14.97
C VAL A 45 20.87 21.66 16.34
N PHE A 46 20.09 21.74 17.42
CA PHE A 46 20.66 21.84 18.76
C PHE A 46 21.54 20.63 19.12
N ASP A 47 21.15 19.42 18.75
CA ASP A 47 21.91 18.22 19.09
C ASP A 47 23.21 18.09 18.29
N ILE A 48 23.21 18.38 16.97
CA ILE A 48 24.45 18.32 16.18
C ILE A 48 25.44 19.43 16.58
N TYR A 49 24.97 20.55 17.12
CA TYR A 49 25.81 21.66 17.62
C TYR A 49 26.15 21.55 19.11
N LYS A 50 25.66 20.53 19.83
CA LYS A 50 25.87 20.43 21.29
C LYS A 50 27.31 20.17 21.69
N MET A 51 28.10 19.60 20.78
CA MET A 51 29.52 19.34 20.99
C MET A 51 30.41 20.49 20.49
N ASP A 52 29.88 21.37 19.63
CA ASP A 52 30.61 22.56 19.15
C ASP A 52 30.73 23.59 20.27
N LYS A 53 31.89 23.61 20.93
CA LYS A 53 32.22 24.52 22.03
C LYS A 53 32.33 25.98 21.59
N ARG A 54 32.51 26.26 20.29
CA ARG A 54 32.68 27.63 19.75
C ARG A 54 31.35 28.25 19.34
N CYS A 55 30.28 27.46 19.25
CA CYS A 55 28.98 27.95 18.85
C CYS A 55 28.27 28.68 20.02
N ALA A 56 28.02 29.98 19.87
CA ALA A 56 27.15 30.74 20.75
C ALA A 56 25.67 30.34 20.52
N ARG A 57 25.28 29.16 21.02
CA ARG A 57 24.04 28.44 20.62
C ARG A 57 22.78 29.29 20.69
N ARG A 58 22.61 30.08 21.75
CA ARG A 58 21.42 30.94 21.95
C ARG A 58 21.34 32.13 20.98
N LYS A 59 22.46 32.53 20.37
CA LYS A 59 22.52 33.65 19.41
C LYS A 59 22.51 33.17 17.96
N VAL A 60 23.26 32.11 17.66
CA VAL A 60 23.52 31.69 16.27
C VAL A 60 22.48 30.70 15.75
N LEU A 61 21.96 29.81 16.59
CA LEU A 61 21.08 28.72 16.12
C LEU A 61 19.65 29.18 15.79
N PRO A 62 18.97 30.05 16.58
CA PRO A 62 17.59 30.41 16.29
C PRO A 62 17.41 31.05 14.90
N PRO A 63 18.20 32.05 14.47
CA PRO A 63 18.06 32.62 13.12
C PRO A 63 18.33 31.60 12.01
N LYS A 64 19.30 30.70 12.23
CA LYS A 64 19.60 29.61 11.30
C LYS A 64 18.44 28.64 11.17
N ILE A 65 17.84 28.21 12.28
CA ILE A 65 16.70 27.28 12.30
C ILE A 65 15.50 27.90 11.58
N GLU A 66 15.18 29.16 11.88
CA GLU A 66 14.07 29.87 11.22
C GLU A 66 14.31 30.06 9.72
N SER A 67 15.55 30.31 9.30
CA SER A 67 15.90 30.32 7.87
C SER A 67 15.70 28.94 7.24
N LEU A 68 16.26 27.89 7.82
CA LEU A 68 16.15 26.52 7.31
C LEU A 68 14.68 26.03 7.20
N LYS A 69 13.78 26.45 8.10
CA LYS A 69 12.33 26.15 8.03
C LYS A 69 11.65 26.68 6.76
N LYS A 70 12.22 27.71 6.12
CA LYS A 70 11.71 28.29 4.86
C LYS A 70 12.09 27.47 3.63
N HIS A 71 13.06 26.57 3.76
CA HIS A 71 13.54 25.73 2.68
C HIS A 71 12.99 24.29 2.81
N GLY A 72 13.38 23.43 1.88
CA GLY A 72 13.02 22.01 1.92
C GLY A 72 13.64 21.28 3.12
N ASP A 73 13.09 20.12 3.43
CA ASP A 73 13.46 19.27 4.57
C ASP A 73 14.62 18.32 4.29
N ARG A 74 15.16 18.31 3.07
CA ARG A 74 16.26 17.43 2.65
C ARG A 74 17.62 18.09 2.86
N HIS A 75 18.56 17.34 3.43
CA HIS A 75 19.96 17.74 3.63
C HIS A 75 20.90 16.60 3.26
N LEU A 76 22.17 16.90 3.00
CA LEU A 76 23.16 15.91 2.61
C LEU A 76 24.32 15.89 3.60
N PHE A 77 24.54 14.75 4.25
CA PHE A 77 25.78 14.49 4.94
C PHE A 77 26.85 14.00 3.97
N VAL A 78 28.08 14.49 4.14
CA VAL A 78 29.25 14.11 3.34
C VAL A 78 30.36 13.68 4.29
N LYS A 79 30.79 12.42 4.19
CA LYS A 79 31.95 11.87 4.89
C LYS A 79 33.14 11.90 3.96
N CYS A 80 34.23 12.52 4.38
CA CYS A 80 35.45 12.59 3.58
C CYS A 80 36.71 12.40 4.41
N LYS A 81 37.82 12.16 3.71
CA LYS A 81 39.16 12.04 4.30
C LYS A 81 39.99 13.28 3.98
N ILE A 82 40.46 13.98 5.02
CA ILE A 82 41.45 15.03 4.83
C ILE A 82 42.83 14.42 5.05
N GLU A 83 43.70 14.51 4.06
CA GLU A 83 45.08 14.05 4.17
C GLU A 83 45.89 14.98 5.07
N ASN A 84 46.67 14.40 5.98
CA ASN A 84 47.53 15.12 6.93
C ASN A 84 46.80 16.30 7.61
N PRO A 85 45.70 16.05 8.34
CA PRO A 85 44.88 17.11 8.93
C PRO A 85 45.67 17.87 10.01
N LYS A 86 45.66 19.20 9.92
CA LYS A 86 46.29 20.11 10.88
C LYS A 86 45.25 20.57 11.90
N PHE A 87 45.47 20.25 13.16
CA PHE A 87 44.57 20.59 14.26
C PHE A 87 45.08 21.80 15.04
N ASP A 88 44.16 22.63 15.51
CA ASP A 88 44.45 23.67 16.49
C ASP A 88 44.46 23.11 17.93
N LYS A 89 44.71 23.99 18.91
CA LYS A 89 44.70 23.64 20.35
C LYS A 89 43.36 23.12 20.88
N ASN A 90 42.27 23.30 20.12
CA ASN A 90 40.93 22.84 20.46
C ASN A 90 40.55 21.57 19.66
N ASN A 91 41.52 20.89 19.05
CA ASN A 91 41.33 19.72 18.19
C ASN A 91 40.50 19.99 16.93
N VAL A 92 40.50 21.24 16.45
CA VAL A 92 39.75 21.62 15.24
C VAL A 92 40.64 21.59 14.01
N CYS A 93 40.20 20.89 12.97
CA CYS A 93 40.89 20.78 11.70
C CYS A 93 40.77 22.07 10.87
N LYS A 94 41.92 22.69 10.58
CA LYS A 94 42.00 23.92 9.78
C LYS A 94 41.53 23.70 8.35
N GLN A 95 41.94 22.60 7.71
CA GLN A 95 41.51 22.31 6.33
C GLN A 95 39.98 22.13 6.22
N ALA A 96 39.32 21.49 7.19
CA ALA A 96 37.87 21.34 7.19
C ALA A 96 37.15 22.70 7.29
N ILE A 97 37.72 23.64 8.07
CA ILE A 97 37.24 25.02 8.13
C ILE A 97 37.43 25.73 6.78
N ASP A 98 38.59 25.57 6.15
CA ASP A 98 38.94 26.25 4.90
C ASP A 98 38.01 25.80 3.76
N ILE A 99 37.76 24.50 3.62
CA ILE A 99 36.77 23.93 2.68
C ILE A 99 35.39 24.56 2.90
N LYS A 100 34.93 24.58 4.17
CA LYS A 100 33.65 25.19 4.56
C LYS A 100 33.58 26.68 4.20
N LYS A 101 34.66 27.44 4.42
CA LYS A 101 34.73 28.87 4.14
C LYS A 101 34.74 29.16 2.64
N GLU A 102 35.49 28.39 1.86
CA GLU A 102 35.57 28.51 0.41
C GLU A 102 34.20 28.29 -0.23
N ILE A 103 33.56 27.17 0.08
CA ILE A 103 32.21 26.84 -0.41
C ILE A 103 31.22 27.94 0.02
N ARG A 104 31.24 28.39 1.29
CA ARG A 104 30.35 29.48 1.71
C ARG A 104 30.60 30.77 0.94
N LYS A 105 31.85 31.15 0.69
CA LYS A 105 32.19 32.38 -0.04
C LYS A 105 31.62 32.36 -1.45
N GLU A 106 31.76 31.24 -2.14
CA GLU A 106 31.34 31.09 -3.53
C GLU A 106 29.82 31.00 -3.70
N TYR A 107 29.15 30.27 -2.81
CA TYR A 107 27.70 30.02 -2.96
C TYR A 107 26.84 31.03 -2.21
N LYS A 108 27.37 31.82 -1.26
CA LYS A 108 26.62 32.87 -0.56
C LYS A 108 25.84 33.81 -1.49
N PRO A 109 26.43 34.36 -2.57
CA PRO A 109 25.70 35.24 -3.49
C PRO A 109 24.56 34.54 -4.25
N LYS A 110 24.59 33.20 -4.33
CA LYS A 110 23.60 32.39 -5.07
C LYS A 110 22.41 31.96 -4.19
N ILE A 111 22.44 32.23 -2.88
CA ILE A 111 21.38 31.84 -1.94
C ILE A 111 20.53 33.06 -1.58
N LYS A 112 19.25 33.03 -1.98
CA LYS A 112 18.26 34.04 -1.59
C LYS A 112 18.07 34.04 -0.06
N ASP A 113 17.99 35.23 0.53
CA ASP A 113 17.79 35.44 1.98
C ASP A 113 18.84 34.72 2.85
N TYR A 114 20.09 34.72 2.41
CA TYR A 114 21.19 34.04 3.09
C TYR A 114 21.31 34.43 4.57
N VAL A 115 21.28 33.41 5.43
CA VAL A 115 21.65 33.49 6.84
C VAL A 115 22.96 32.75 7.06
N PHE A 116 23.78 33.22 8.01
CA PHE A 116 25.05 32.57 8.29
C PHE A 116 24.89 31.07 8.59
N ASP A 117 25.73 30.23 7.96
CA ASP A 117 25.75 28.78 8.17
C ASP A 117 24.52 28.01 7.62
N ILE A 118 23.83 28.51 6.57
CA ILE A 118 22.75 27.75 5.89
C ILE A 118 23.16 27.10 4.56
N ILE A 119 24.45 27.10 4.23
CA ILE A 119 25.00 26.43 3.05
C ILE A 119 25.61 25.10 3.48
N ILE A 120 26.76 25.17 4.14
CA ILE A 120 27.53 24.01 4.59
C ILE A 120 27.95 24.23 6.04
N HIS A 121 27.85 23.19 6.86
CA HIS A 121 28.52 23.11 8.15
C HIS A 121 29.53 21.96 8.14
N ALA A 122 30.69 22.18 8.75
CA ALA A 122 31.74 21.18 8.90
C ALA A 122 31.87 20.87 10.38
N PHE A 123 31.77 19.59 10.72
CA PHE A 123 32.10 19.07 12.04
C PHE A 123 33.62 18.92 12.07
N ASP A 124 34.30 20.03 12.28
CA ASP A 124 35.74 20.17 12.10
C ASP A 124 36.58 19.55 13.24
N ASP A 125 35.92 18.98 14.25
CA ASP A 125 36.49 18.09 15.24
C ASP A 125 36.19 16.60 14.90
N PRO A 126 37.17 15.68 14.99
CA PRO A 126 36.97 14.27 14.66
C PRO A 126 35.92 13.54 15.50
N GLU A 127 35.80 13.85 16.80
CA GLU A 127 34.80 13.21 17.68
C GLU A 127 33.40 13.69 17.32
N GLN A 128 33.23 14.98 17.02
CA GLN A 128 31.98 15.53 16.50
C GLN A 128 31.61 14.92 15.16
N SER A 129 32.59 14.81 14.26
CA SER A 129 32.40 14.15 12.96
C SER A 129 31.92 12.72 13.12
N LYS A 130 32.55 11.95 14.02
CA LYS A 130 32.17 10.58 14.35
C LYS A 130 30.76 10.54 14.91
N TYR A 131 30.49 11.32 15.96
CA TYR A 131 29.19 11.42 16.61
C TYR A 131 28.06 11.72 15.64
N VAL A 132 28.18 12.78 14.83
CA VAL A 132 27.11 13.20 13.93
C VAL A 132 26.92 12.18 12.82
N TRP A 133 28.01 11.63 12.26
CA TRP A 133 27.91 10.58 11.25
C TRP A 133 27.23 9.34 11.82
N GLU A 134 27.71 8.80 12.93
CA GLU A 134 27.17 7.59 13.55
C GLU A 134 25.73 7.77 14.05
N LYS A 135 25.37 8.98 14.50
CA LYS A 135 24.02 9.24 15.01
C LYS A 135 23.00 9.52 13.92
N TYR A 136 23.38 10.20 12.84
CA TYR A 136 22.42 10.72 11.86
C TYR A 136 22.63 10.23 10.43
N ALA A 137 23.85 9.90 10.02
CA ALA A 137 24.15 9.42 8.67
C ALA A 137 24.25 7.89 8.59
N TYR A 138 25.06 7.26 9.45
CA TYR A 138 25.32 5.82 9.53
C TYR A 138 24.08 4.93 9.74
N PRO A 139 23.06 5.31 10.54
CA PRO A 139 21.86 4.50 10.68
C PRO A 139 21.17 4.30 9.36
N MET A 140 21.21 5.35 8.55
CA MET A 140 20.69 5.34 7.20
C MET A 140 21.59 4.48 6.30
N THR A 141 22.93 4.55 6.42
CA THR A 141 23.85 3.68 5.68
C THR A 141 23.64 2.19 5.96
N LYS A 142 23.56 1.79 7.24
CA LYS A 142 23.43 0.37 7.61
C LYS A 142 22.11 -0.22 7.10
N ILE A 143 21.00 0.49 7.27
CA ILE A 143 19.71 0.02 6.75
C ILE A 143 19.70 0.05 5.21
N LYS A 144 20.30 1.06 4.58
CA LYS A 144 20.45 1.16 3.12
C LYS A 144 21.22 -0.03 2.58
N ASN A 145 22.31 -0.43 3.24
CA ASN A 145 23.10 -1.59 2.82
C ASN A 145 22.32 -2.89 2.91
N ILE A 146 21.55 -3.10 4.00
CA ILE A 146 20.67 -4.27 4.11
C ILE A 146 19.67 -4.31 2.95
N PHE A 147 19.02 -3.18 2.66
CA PHE A 147 18.10 -3.08 1.54
C PHE A 147 18.78 -3.24 0.17
N LYS A 148 20.02 -2.80 0.02
CA LYS A 148 20.82 -2.98 -1.19
C LYS A 148 21.24 -4.44 -1.40
N GLU A 149 21.54 -5.16 -0.32
CA GLU A 149 21.92 -6.58 -0.35
C GLU A 149 20.71 -7.49 -0.57
N LEU A 150 19.51 -7.06 -0.14
CA LEU A 150 18.26 -7.73 -0.46
C LEU A 150 17.95 -7.58 -1.95
N GLN A 151 18.16 -8.66 -2.72
CA GLN A 151 17.96 -8.62 -4.17
C GLN A 151 16.48 -8.48 -4.58
N THR A 152 15.59 -9.25 -3.95
CA THR A 152 14.16 -9.31 -4.33
C THR A 152 13.29 -9.22 -3.09
N TYR A 153 12.82 -8.00 -2.79
CA TYR A 153 11.97 -7.72 -1.64
C TYR A 153 11.02 -6.55 -1.93
N VAL A 154 10.02 -6.37 -1.07
CA VAL A 154 9.17 -5.18 -1.02
C VAL A 154 8.70 -4.89 0.40
N VAL A 155 8.66 -3.61 0.79
CA VAL A 155 8.05 -3.17 2.06
C VAL A 155 6.53 -3.17 1.88
N LEU A 156 5.83 -3.94 2.72
CA LEU A 156 4.40 -4.23 2.53
C LEU A 156 3.49 -3.06 2.92
N ARG A 157 3.84 -2.29 3.96
CA ARG A 157 2.96 -1.26 4.54
C ARG A 157 3.70 -0.32 5.48
N GLY A 158 3.06 0.79 5.83
CA GLY A 158 3.60 1.76 6.80
C GLY A 158 4.87 2.47 6.31
N TYR A 159 5.05 2.55 4.99
CA TYR A 159 6.29 3.03 4.39
C TYR A 159 6.34 4.54 4.12
N ASP A 160 5.20 5.24 4.17
CA ASP A 160 5.09 6.68 3.86
C ASP A 160 6.11 7.53 4.64
N ASP A 161 6.35 7.15 5.88
CA ASP A 161 7.26 7.81 6.81
C ASP A 161 8.47 6.98 7.25
N LEU A 162 8.61 5.76 6.73
CA LEU A 162 9.63 4.83 7.18
C LEU A 162 11.06 5.38 7.02
N HIS A 163 11.33 6.07 5.92
CA HIS A 163 12.64 6.65 5.60
C HIS A 163 13.14 7.67 6.63
N TYR A 164 12.25 8.37 7.35
CA TYR A 164 12.65 9.30 8.43
C TYR A 164 12.44 8.70 9.83
N LYS A 165 11.57 7.70 9.96
CA LYS A 165 11.41 6.96 11.22
C LYS A 165 12.64 6.13 11.55
N ILE A 166 13.40 5.63 10.59
CA ILE A 166 14.62 4.86 10.86
C ILE A 166 15.75 5.80 11.33
N PRO A 167 16.44 5.51 12.46
CA PRO A 167 16.36 4.32 13.32
C PRO A 167 15.45 4.48 14.55
N ASN A 168 14.72 5.59 14.65
CA ASN A 168 13.86 5.97 15.76
C ASN A 168 12.45 5.35 15.71
N LEU A 169 12.31 4.14 15.17
CA LEU A 169 11.05 3.39 15.22
C LEU A 169 10.60 3.25 16.68
N LYS A 170 9.31 3.46 16.94
CA LYS A 170 8.75 3.32 18.27
C LYS A 170 8.82 1.85 18.69
N LYS A 171 8.82 1.60 20.01
CA LYS A 171 8.80 0.24 20.55
C LYS A 171 7.57 -0.50 19.99
N GLY A 172 7.80 -1.61 19.28
CA GLY A 172 6.75 -2.41 18.64
C GLY A 172 6.38 -2.00 17.20
N GLU A 173 7.07 -1.00 16.62
CA GLU A 173 7.03 -0.76 15.18
C GLU A 173 8.02 -1.69 14.48
N ASP A 174 7.48 -2.59 13.64
CA ASP A 174 8.24 -3.52 12.82
C ASP A 174 8.28 -3.04 11.36
N ILE A 175 9.30 -3.43 10.61
CA ILE A 175 9.35 -3.24 9.16
C ILE A 175 8.76 -4.50 8.51
N ASP A 176 7.54 -4.38 7.99
CA ASP A 176 6.85 -5.47 7.29
C ASP A 176 7.45 -5.67 5.88
N LEU A 177 8.09 -6.80 5.65
CA LEU A 177 8.75 -7.13 4.37
C LEU A 177 8.16 -8.38 3.76
N LEU A 178 7.99 -8.38 2.43
CA LEU A 178 7.90 -9.59 1.63
C LEU A 178 9.23 -9.80 0.92
N ILE A 179 9.84 -10.97 1.09
CA ILE A 179 11.12 -11.38 0.49
C ILE A 179 10.94 -12.62 -0.37
N LYS A 180 11.85 -12.86 -1.31
CA LYS A 180 11.80 -14.06 -2.15
C LYS A 180 12.15 -15.31 -1.35
N ASN A 181 13.24 -15.31 -0.59
CA ASN A 181 13.67 -16.47 0.18
C ASN A 181 13.56 -16.22 1.69
N LYS A 182 13.04 -17.22 2.41
CA LYS A 182 12.81 -17.19 3.86
C LYS A 182 14.02 -16.74 4.70
N ASN A 183 15.23 -17.02 4.22
CA ASN A 183 16.47 -16.80 4.98
C ASN A 183 17.20 -15.50 4.63
N ASP A 184 16.81 -14.75 3.58
CA ASP A 184 17.60 -13.60 3.09
C ASP A 184 17.98 -12.61 4.21
N ILE A 185 17.04 -12.22 5.07
CA ILE A 185 17.34 -11.33 6.22
C ILE A 185 18.29 -11.96 7.23
N LYS A 186 18.12 -13.26 7.54
CA LYS A 186 18.99 -13.97 8.48
C LYS A 186 20.39 -14.16 7.91
N ASP A 187 20.50 -14.42 6.62
CA ASP A 187 21.78 -14.64 5.94
C ASP A 187 22.58 -13.33 5.89
N ILE A 188 21.90 -12.20 5.67
CA ILE A 188 22.51 -10.85 5.68
C ILE A 188 22.84 -10.37 7.11
N CYS A 189 21.89 -10.51 8.04
CA CYS A 189 21.95 -9.82 9.34
C CYS A 189 22.29 -10.73 10.53
N GLY A 190 22.32 -12.06 10.35
CA GLY A 190 22.38 -13.07 11.41
C GLY A 190 21.09 -13.22 12.23
N SER A 191 20.17 -12.25 12.17
CA SER A 191 18.93 -12.21 12.95
C SER A 191 17.87 -11.36 12.25
N ASN A 192 16.59 -11.56 12.61
CA ASN A 192 15.48 -10.68 12.19
C ASN A 192 15.41 -9.37 12.97
N ILE A 193 16.18 -9.27 14.05
CA ILE A 193 16.28 -8.06 14.86
C ILE A 193 17.70 -7.54 14.70
N ILE A 194 17.82 -6.37 14.09
CA ILE A 194 19.10 -5.67 13.94
C ILE A 194 19.19 -4.56 14.97
N LYS A 195 20.39 -4.34 15.51
CA LYS A 195 20.67 -3.14 16.31
C LYS A 195 21.21 -2.04 15.39
N ILE A 196 20.50 -0.93 15.34
CA ILE A 196 20.96 0.33 14.73
C ILE A 196 20.93 1.39 15.84
N ASN A 197 22.09 1.96 16.18
CA ASN A 197 22.27 2.92 17.29
C ASN A 197 21.68 2.44 18.62
N ASN A 198 21.96 1.19 18.99
CA ASN A 198 21.41 0.50 20.17
C ASN A 198 19.88 0.37 20.20
N LYS A 199 19.18 0.76 19.12
CA LYS A 199 17.74 0.53 18.96
C LYS A 199 17.51 -0.77 18.19
N PRO A 200 16.70 -1.71 18.72
CA PRO A 200 16.31 -2.88 17.97
C PRO A 200 15.32 -2.48 16.87
N ILE A 201 15.62 -2.83 15.64
CA ILE A 201 14.70 -2.77 14.51
C ILE A 201 14.38 -4.21 14.14
N LYS A 202 13.09 -4.56 14.17
CA LYS A 202 12.62 -5.88 13.81
C LYS A 202 12.04 -5.85 12.40
N PHE A 203 12.49 -6.79 11.57
CA PHE A 203 11.86 -7.08 10.29
C PHE A 203 10.79 -8.15 10.49
N ASP A 204 9.51 -7.80 10.31
CA ASP A 204 8.43 -8.79 10.20
C ASP A 204 8.42 -9.31 8.76
N ARG A 205 9.10 -10.44 8.57
CA ARG A 205 9.34 -11.01 7.25
C ARG A 205 8.23 -11.99 6.85
N ARG A 206 7.77 -11.84 5.63
CA ARG A 206 6.95 -12.77 4.87
C ARG A 206 7.73 -13.23 3.65
N PHE A 207 7.49 -14.44 3.18
CA PHE A 207 8.22 -14.98 2.04
C PHE A 207 7.30 -15.76 1.11
N ILE A 208 7.69 -15.87 -0.16
CA ILE A 208 6.86 -16.57 -1.15
C ILE A 208 6.50 -17.98 -0.67
N GLY A 209 5.21 -18.26 -0.59
CA GLY A 209 4.69 -19.56 -0.18
C GLY A 209 4.56 -19.76 1.33
N ASP A 210 4.70 -18.71 2.15
CA ASP A 210 4.39 -18.80 3.59
C ASP A 210 2.88 -18.79 3.89
N GLY A 211 2.07 -18.52 2.86
CA GLY A 211 0.60 -18.49 2.92
C GLY A 211 0.05 -17.19 3.50
N TYR A 212 0.88 -16.17 3.71
CA TYR A 212 0.41 -14.86 4.16
C TYR A 212 -0.37 -14.14 3.06
N TYR A 213 0.06 -14.28 1.81
CA TYR A 213 -0.79 -14.00 0.65
C TYR A 213 -0.76 -15.19 -0.31
N ASP A 214 -1.61 -15.16 -1.34
CA ASP A 214 -1.53 -16.11 -2.44
C ASP A 214 -0.13 -16.06 -3.09
N SER A 215 0.50 -17.21 -3.33
CA SER A 215 1.89 -17.24 -3.81
C SER A 215 2.10 -16.58 -5.18
N ASN A 216 1.09 -16.58 -6.06
CA ASN A 216 1.15 -15.87 -7.33
C ASN A 216 1.03 -14.36 -7.11
N TRP A 217 0.21 -13.96 -6.14
CA TRP A 217 0.13 -12.56 -5.74
C TRP A 217 1.43 -12.06 -5.10
N GLU A 218 2.07 -12.84 -4.24
CA GLU A 218 3.38 -12.50 -3.65
C GLU A 218 4.45 -12.30 -4.73
N ARG A 219 4.51 -13.19 -5.72
CA ARG A 219 5.38 -13.02 -6.89
C ARG A 219 5.05 -11.74 -7.65
N ASN A 220 3.77 -11.46 -7.88
CA ASN A 220 3.32 -10.24 -8.55
C ASN A 220 3.73 -8.98 -7.76
N MET A 221 3.52 -8.93 -6.45
CA MET A 221 3.94 -7.82 -5.58
C MET A 221 5.44 -7.53 -5.70
N LEU A 222 6.26 -8.57 -5.73
CA LEU A 222 7.70 -8.43 -5.93
C LEU A 222 8.01 -7.94 -7.35
N LEU A 223 7.37 -8.47 -8.39
CA LEU A 223 7.59 -8.07 -9.77
C LEU A 223 7.19 -6.61 -10.06
N THR A 224 6.10 -6.14 -9.47
CA THR A 224 5.54 -4.80 -9.72
C THR A 224 5.93 -3.77 -8.67
N ARG A 225 6.90 -4.06 -7.80
CA ARG A 225 7.38 -3.15 -6.77
C ARG A 225 7.93 -1.86 -7.39
N ILE A 226 7.75 -0.74 -6.70
CA ILE A 226 8.24 0.57 -7.15
C ILE A 226 9.34 1.08 -6.23
N PRO A 227 10.39 1.74 -6.76
CA PRO A 227 11.42 2.34 -5.94
C PRO A 227 10.83 3.50 -5.12
N ASN A 228 11.20 3.58 -3.85
CA ASN A 228 10.81 4.63 -2.92
C ASN A 228 11.98 4.95 -1.98
N TYR A 229 12.57 6.13 -2.15
CA TYR A 229 13.82 6.50 -1.50
C TYR A 229 14.94 5.48 -1.76
N PHE A 230 15.33 4.72 -0.73
CA PHE A 230 16.39 3.71 -0.80
C PHE A 230 15.86 2.28 -0.65
N PHE A 231 14.54 2.08 -0.73
CA PHE A 231 13.92 0.77 -0.67
C PHE A 231 12.79 0.61 -1.68
N TYR A 232 12.22 -0.58 -1.79
CA TYR A 232 11.08 -0.86 -2.67
C TYR A 232 9.77 -0.95 -1.88
N VAL A 233 8.69 -0.45 -2.44
CA VAL A 233 7.33 -0.50 -1.88
C VAL A 233 6.35 -1.09 -2.88
N LEU A 234 5.16 -1.48 -2.41
CA LEU A 234 4.08 -1.92 -3.28
C LEU A 234 3.65 -0.78 -4.21
N ASN A 235 3.29 -1.12 -5.46
CA ASN A 235 2.56 -0.19 -6.31
C ASN A 235 1.17 0.12 -5.69
N GLU A 236 0.46 1.12 -6.22
CA GLU A 236 -0.80 1.59 -5.60
C GLU A 236 -1.86 0.48 -5.49
N GLU A 237 -2.04 -0.35 -6.53
CA GLU A 237 -3.01 -1.47 -6.53
C GLU A 237 -2.67 -2.52 -5.48
N ASN A 238 -1.43 -3.01 -5.46
CA ASN A 238 -1.01 -3.98 -4.46
C ASN A 238 -1.01 -3.40 -3.05
N ASN A 239 -0.65 -2.13 -2.86
CA ASN A 239 -0.69 -1.47 -1.55
C ASN A 239 -2.12 -1.44 -1.00
N TYR A 240 -3.10 -1.03 -1.82
CA TYR A 240 -4.51 -0.99 -1.42
C TYR A 240 -5.01 -2.38 -1.03
N TYR A 241 -4.90 -3.36 -1.93
CA TYR A 241 -5.47 -4.69 -1.72
C TYR A 241 -4.71 -5.51 -0.67
N ALA A 242 -3.37 -5.39 -0.56
CA ALA A 242 -2.62 -6.08 0.49
C ALA A 242 -2.95 -5.53 1.88
N THR A 243 -3.20 -4.22 2.00
CA THR A 243 -3.64 -3.59 3.26
C THR A 243 -5.07 -4.00 3.61
N LEU A 244 -5.97 -4.06 2.62
CA LEU A 244 -7.33 -4.59 2.80
C LEU A 244 -7.30 -6.03 3.27
N TYR A 245 -6.53 -6.89 2.60
CA TYR A 245 -6.41 -8.30 2.96
C TYR A 245 -5.86 -8.46 4.38
N HIS A 246 -4.82 -7.70 4.74
CA HIS A 246 -4.32 -7.67 6.12
C HIS A 246 -5.39 -7.24 7.12
N SER A 247 -6.18 -6.22 6.80
CA SER A 247 -7.19 -5.69 7.73
C SER A 247 -8.38 -6.65 7.87
N LEU A 248 -8.95 -7.10 6.75
CA LEU A 248 -10.18 -7.89 6.71
C LEU A 248 -9.89 -9.36 6.98
N ILE A 249 -8.92 -9.96 6.29
CA ILE A 249 -8.68 -11.41 6.35
C ILE A 249 -7.76 -11.76 7.53
N HIS A 250 -6.66 -11.03 7.73
CA HIS A 250 -5.72 -11.37 8.81
C HIS A 250 -6.13 -10.86 10.19
N LYS A 251 -6.84 -9.73 10.26
CA LYS A 251 -7.21 -9.09 11.53
C LYS A 251 -8.72 -9.06 11.79
N GLY A 252 -9.57 -9.26 10.78
CA GLY A 252 -11.02 -9.19 10.92
C GLY A 252 -11.56 -7.78 11.20
N VAL A 253 -10.71 -6.75 11.14
CA VAL A 253 -11.06 -5.36 11.49
C VAL A 253 -10.14 -4.37 10.79
N VAL A 254 -10.73 -3.27 10.33
CA VAL A 254 -9.99 -2.14 9.75
C VAL A 254 -9.47 -1.24 10.88
N ALA A 255 -8.15 -1.23 11.08
CA ALA A 255 -7.53 -0.36 12.07
C ALA A 255 -7.58 1.12 11.65
N LYS A 256 -7.85 2.03 12.61
CA LYS A 256 -7.96 3.48 12.38
C LYS A 256 -6.77 4.09 11.63
N LYS A 257 -5.56 3.55 11.84
CA LYS A 257 -4.32 4.01 11.19
C LYS A 257 -4.37 3.92 9.65
N TYR A 258 -5.20 3.04 9.08
CA TYR A 258 -5.34 2.88 7.63
C TYR A 258 -6.43 3.76 7.00
N LYS A 259 -7.20 4.51 7.79
CA LYS A 259 -8.33 5.32 7.28
C LYS A 259 -7.92 6.33 6.21
N ASN A 260 -6.82 7.05 6.43
CA ASN A 260 -6.32 8.03 5.47
C ASN A 260 -5.79 7.38 4.19
N LEU A 261 -5.11 6.23 4.34
CA LEU A 261 -4.60 5.45 3.22
C LEU A 261 -5.75 4.97 2.33
N TYR A 262 -6.79 4.37 2.93
CA TYR A 262 -7.95 3.92 2.18
C TYR A 262 -8.66 5.06 1.48
N ARG A 263 -8.96 6.16 2.18
CA ARG A 263 -9.62 7.32 1.55
C ARG A 263 -8.86 7.82 0.31
N LEU A 264 -7.54 7.96 0.41
CA LEU A 264 -6.70 8.43 -0.70
C LEU A 264 -6.70 7.45 -1.89
N LEU A 265 -6.50 6.16 -1.63
CA LEU A 265 -6.42 5.16 -2.69
C LEU A 265 -7.79 4.86 -3.31
N GLU A 266 -8.87 4.86 -2.50
CA GLU A 266 -10.25 4.69 -2.95
C GLU A 266 -10.66 5.83 -3.90
N GLU A 267 -10.32 7.08 -3.56
CA GLU A 267 -10.55 8.24 -4.43
C GLU A 267 -9.79 8.12 -5.75
N LYS A 268 -8.48 7.82 -5.71
CA LYS A 268 -7.66 7.64 -6.92
C LYS A 268 -8.14 6.52 -7.83
N MET A 269 -8.67 5.45 -7.25
CA MET A 269 -9.15 4.27 -7.99
C MET A 269 -10.63 4.37 -8.36
N GLU A 270 -11.28 5.50 -8.07
CA GLU A 270 -12.73 5.70 -8.28
C GLU A 270 -13.59 4.61 -7.61
N ILE A 271 -13.12 4.10 -6.46
CA ILE A 271 -13.82 3.12 -5.64
C ILE A 271 -14.70 3.89 -4.65
N LYS A 272 -16.02 3.71 -4.76
CA LYS A 272 -16.98 4.31 -3.83
C LYS A 272 -17.26 3.34 -2.69
N ILE A 273 -16.85 3.72 -1.48
CA ILE A 273 -17.19 3.01 -0.23
C ILE A 273 -18.06 3.92 0.64
N GLU A 274 -19.30 3.52 0.88
CA GLU A 274 -20.22 4.24 1.76
C GLU A 274 -19.90 3.98 3.22
N ASN A 275 -19.77 5.04 4.02
CA ASN A 275 -19.58 4.97 5.47
C ASN A 275 -18.45 4.03 5.92
N GLU A 276 -17.39 3.90 5.10
CA GLU A 276 -16.24 3.03 5.35
C GLU A 276 -16.63 1.54 5.54
N ASP A 277 -17.74 1.09 4.94
CA ASP A 277 -18.30 -0.25 5.10
C ASP A 277 -17.28 -1.36 4.77
N PRO A 278 -16.88 -2.19 5.76
CA PRO A 278 -15.98 -3.31 5.56
C PRO A 278 -16.47 -4.34 4.54
N LEU A 279 -17.78 -4.52 4.39
CA LEU A 279 -18.35 -5.49 3.45
C LEU A 279 -18.21 -5.03 2.00
N GLN A 280 -18.41 -3.74 1.73
CA GLN A 280 -18.12 -3.16 0.41
C GLN A 280 -16.63 -3.32 0.07
N ARG A 281 -15.73 -3.03 1.02
CA ARG A 281 -14.29 -3.26 0.85
C ARG A 281 -13.94 -4.74 0.62
N TYR A 282 -14.59 -5.65 1.34
CA TYR A 282 -14.44 -7.09 1.11
C TYR A 282 -14.86 -7.47 -0.32
N TYR A 283 -16.01 -7.00 -0.78
CA TYR A 283 -16.46 -7.25 -2.15
C TYR A 283 -15.49 -6.69 -3.20
N HIS A 284 -14.90 -5.52 -2.98
CA HIS A 284 -13.84 -5.00 -3.83
C HIS A 284 -12.56 -5.87 -3.82
N LEU A 285 -12.17 -6.37 -2.65
CA LEU A 285 -11.06 -7.34 -2.53
C LEU A 285 -11.38 -8.65 -3.27
N LEU A 286 -12.58 -9.20 -3.10
CA LEU A 286 -13.02 -10.41 -3.80
C LEU A 286 -12.96 -10.25 -5.33
N LYS A 287 -13.46 -9.12 -5.85
CA LYS A 287 -13.34 -8.78 -7.29
C LYS A 287 -11.88 -8.79 -7.75
N PHE A 288 -10.97 -8.20 -6.98
CA PHE A 288 -9.55 -8.20 -7.28
C PHE A 288 -8.94 -9.60 -7.27
N MET A 289 -9.28 -10.42 -6.27
CA MET A 289 -8.80 -11.81 -6.16
C MET A 289 -9.28 -12.65 -7.35
N ILE A 290 -10.56 -12.56 -7.72
CA ILE A 290 -11.14 -13.26 -8.88
C ILE A 290 -10.48 -12.83 -10.19
N LYS A 291 -10.41 -11.51 -10.45
CA LYS A 291 -9.84 -10.94 -11.68
C LYS A 291 -8.41 -11.44 -11.94
N ASN A 292 -7.64 -11.60 -10.87
CA ASN A 292 -6.24 -12.02 -10.93
C ASN A 292 -6.03 -13.52 -10.67
N LYS A 293 -7.10 -14.29 -10.46
CA LYS A 293 -7.06 -15.73 -10.15
C LYS A 293 -6.22 -16.05 -8.91
N TYR A 294 -6.28 -15.19 -7.89
CA TYR A 294 -5.65 -15.40 -6.59
C TYR A 294 -6.61 -16.09 -5.62
N GLN A 295 -6.06 -16.79 -4.63
CA GLN A 295 -6.83 -17.48 -3.60
C GLN A 295 -6.72 -16.80 -2.22
N PHE A 296 -7.78 -16.89 -1.42
CA PHE A 296 -7.68 -16.60 0.01
C PHE A 296 -7.01 -17.79 0.70
N VAL A 297 -5.81 -17.58 1.24
CA VAL A 297 -5.00 -18.64 1.87
C VAL A 297 -4.80 -18.36 3.35
N ARG A 298 -4.61 -19.42 4.12
CA ARG A 298 -4.29 -19.31 5.54
C ARG A 298 -2.77 -19.29 5.70
N ALA A 299 -2.26 -18.29 6.42
CA ALA A 299 -0.84 -18.21 6.74
C ALA A 299 -0.37 -19.43 7.53
N SER A 300 0.84 -19.89 7.23
CA SER A 300 1.49 -20.98 7.98
C SER A 300 1.79 -20.59 9.44
N ASP A 301 1.87 -19.28 9.69
CA ASP A 301 2.06 -18.68 11.01
C ASP A 301 0.73 -18.64 11.77
N LYS A 302 0.64 -19.45 12.84
CA LYS A 302 -0.55 -19.53 13.71
C LYS A 302 -0.89 -18.21 14.41
N GLY A 303 0.03 -17.25 14.49
CA GLY A 303 -0.21 -15.91 15.04
C GLY A 303 -0.99 -14.98 14.11
N VAL A 304 -1.22 -15.38 12.85
CA VAL A 304 -1.99 -14.63 11.87
C VAL A 304 -3.41 -15.20 11.80
N GLY A 305 -4.41 -14.35 12.01
CA GLY A 305 -5.81 -14.74 11.93
C GLY A 305 -6.25 -15.04 10.50
N PHE A 306 -7.42 -15.68 10.36
CA PHE A 306 -8.07 -15.91 9.08
C PHE A 306 -9.58 -15.73 9.25
N PHE A 307 -10.07 -14.55 8.90
CA PHE A 307 -11.44 -14.07 9.16
C PHE A 307 -12.26 -13.93 7.88
N LYS A 308 -11.98 -14.75 6.85
CA LYS A 308 -12.71 -14.72 5.57
C LYS A 308 -14.22 -14.89 5.78
N ASP A 309 -14.61 -15.87 6.59
CA ASP A 309 -16.02 -16.26 6.83
C ASP A 309 -16.83 -15.21 7.62
N LYS A 310 -16.20 -14.09 8.02
CA LYS A 310 -16.88 -12.93 8.60
C LYS A 310 -17.67 -12.14 7.57
N TYR A 311 -17.33 -12.26 6.29
CA TYR A 311 -17.87 -11.44 5.21
C TYR A 311 -18.70 -12.28 4.25
N ASN A 312 -19.99 -12.41 4.55
CA ASN A 312 -20.90 -13.21 3.74
C ASN A 312 -21.63 -12.32 2.73
N LEU A 313 -21.54 -12.71 1.47
CA LEU A 313 -22.26 -12.10 0.35
C LEU A 313 -23.37 -13.02 -0.10
N ASN A 314 -24.40 -12.43 -0.71
CA ASN A 314 -25.41 -13.15 -1.45
C ASN A 314 -25.53 -12.53 -2.85
N LEU A 315 -25.98 -13.32 -3.81
CA LEU A 315 -26.17 -12.87 -5.17
C LEU A 315 -27.58 -13.22 -5.63
N PHE A 316 -28.22 -12.28 -6.30
CA PHE A 316 -29.45 -12.50 -7.08
C PHE A 316 -29.14 -12.30 -8.55
N LEU A 317 -29.63 -13.19 -9.40
CA LEU A 317 -29.55 -13.07 -10.85
C LEU A 317 -30.94 -12.97 -11.43
N ILE A 318 -31.26 -11.85 -12.05
CA ILE A 318 -32.48 -11.69 -12.85
C ILE A 318 -32.12 -12.09 -14.28
N ARG A 319 -32.76 -13.14 -14.79
CA ARG A 319 -32.54 -13.59 -16.18
C ARG A 319 -33.23 -12.65 -17.15
N LYS A 320 -32.85 -12.69 -18.42
CA LYS A 320 -33.39 -11.81 -19.48
C LYS A 320 -34.91 -11.65 -19.48
N TRP A 321 -35.66 -12.71 -19.19
CA TRP A 321 -37.12 -12.68 -19.14
C TRP A 321 -37.64 -11.70 -18.07
N GLY A 322 -36.96 -11.64 -16.91
CA GLY A 322 -37.28 -10.73 -15.81
C GLY A 322 -36.63 -9.34 -15.94
N MET A 323 -35.85 -9.06 -16.98
CA MET A 323 -35.11 -7.79 -17.12
C MET A 323 -35.95 -6.62 -17.67
N ASN A 324 -37.28 -6.71 -17.59
CA ASN A 324 -38.17 -5.57 -17.82
C ASN A 324 -37.97 -4.53 -16.69
N GLU A 325 -37.90 -3.24 -17.03
CA GLU A 325 -37.61 -2.16 -16.07
C GLU A 325 -38.52 -2.16 -14.84
N LYS A 326 -39.83 -2.30 -15.05
CA LYS A 326 -40.81 -2.35 -13.96
C LYS A 326 -40.61 -3.58 -13.08
N VAL A 327 -40.30 -4.73 -13.67
CA VAL A 327 -40.05 -5.99 -12.95
C VAL A 327 -38.76 -5.90 -12.14
N VAL A 328 -37.67 -5.39 -12.73
CA VAL A 328 -36.39 -5.16 -12.04
C VAL A 328 -36.56 -4.20 -10.88
N GLY A 329 -37.26 -3.06 -11.08
CA GLY A 329 -37.53 -2.08 -10.03
C GLY A 329 -38.30 -2.69 -8.85
N ASN A 330 -39.31 -3.50 -9.13
CA ASN A 330 -40.06 -4.22 -8.10
C ASN A 330 -39.21 -5.26 -7.37
N ILE A 331 -38.41 -6.06 -8.08
CA ILE A 331 -37.51 -7.05 -7.47
C ILE A 331 -36.50 -6.36 -6.55
N LEU A 332 -35.91 -5.25 -6.98
CA LEU A 332 -34.99 -4.46 -6.15
C LEU A 332 -35.68 -3.91 -4.89
N SER A 333 -36.93 -3.46 -5.02
CA SER A 333 -37.74 -3.02 -3.88
C SER A 333 -37.99 -4.18 -2.91
N GLU A 334 -38.29 -5.38 -3.41
CA GLU A 334 -38.47 -6.57 -2.55
C GLU A 334 -37.19 -7.03 -1.87
N ILE A 335 -36.04 -6.97 -2.56
CA ILE A 335 -34.72 -7.27 -1.98
C ILE A 335 -34.42 -6.30 -0.83
N LYS A 336 -34.56 -4.99 -1.07
CA LYS A 336 -34.34 -3.95 -0.04
C LYS A 336 -35.35 -4.07 1.11
N GLY A 337 -36.62 -4.28 0.80
CA GLY A 337 -37.70 -4.44 1.79
C GLY A 337 -37.55 -5.70 2.66
N ALA A 338 -36.84 -6.71 2.15
CA ALA A 338 -36.45 -7.90 2.92
C ALA A 338 -35.19 -7.69 3.78
N GLY A 339 -34.61 -6.48 3.79
CA GLY A 339 -33.47 -6.11 4.63
C GLY A 339 -32.10 -6.33 3.99
N TYR A 340 -32.02 -6.71 2.71
CA TYR A 340 -30.73 -6.86 2.02
C TYR A 340 -30.16 -5.50 1.64
N LYS A 341 -28.89 -5.27 1.97
CA LYS A 341 -28.09 -4.15 1.47
C LYS A 341 -27.52 -4.51 0.11
N VAL A 342 -27.93 -3.78 -0.93
CA VAL A 342 -27.34 -3.90 -2.26
C VAL A 342 -25.96 -3.27 -2.27
N LEU A 343 -24.95 -4.01 -2.75
CA LEU A 343 -23.56 -3.58 -2.86
C LEU A 343 -23.17 -3.24 -4.30
N ASP A 344 -23.72 -3.97 -5.28
CA ASP A 344 -23.42 -3.77 -6.69
C ASP A 344 -24.54 -4.29 -7.57
N ILE A 345 -24.68 -3.72 -8.76
CA ILE A 345 -25.61 -4.20 -9.78
C ILE A 345 -24.93 -4.07 -11.14
N PHE A 346 -24.83 -5.16 -11.89
CA PHE A 346 -24.22 -5.14 -13.21
C PHE A 346 -24.90 -6.10 -14.18
N LEU A 347 -24.91 -5.72 -15.46
CA LEU A 347 -25.42 -6.55 -16.54
C LEU A 347 -24.28 -7.42 -17.08
N THR A 348 -24.55 -8.72 -17.18
CA THR A 348 -23.61 -9.73 -17.68
C THR A 348 -24.09 -10.25 -19.03
N THR A 349 -23.21 -10.25 -20.04
CA THR A 349 -23.43 -10.97 -21.31
C THR A 349 -22.51 -12.19 -21.39
N ILE A 350 -23.12 -13.38 -21.47
CA ILE A 350 -22.50 -14.69 -21.46
C ILE A 350 -22.15 -15.08 -22.91
N ASN A 351 -20.85 -15.09 -23.23
CA ASN A 351 -20.40 -15.36 -24.60
C ASN A 351 -20.56 -16.83 -25.02
N ASN A 352 -20.33 -17.77 -24.10
CA ASN A 352 -20.53 -19.20 -24.32
C ASN A 352 -21.52 -19.75 -23.28
N LYS A 353 -22.80 -19.84 -23.67
CA LYS A 353 -23.89 -20.28 -22.79
C LYS A 353 -23.66 -21.68 -22.23
N GLU A 354 -23.25 -22.62 -23.08
CA GLU A 354 -23.04 -24.02 -22.70
C GLU A 354 -21.94 -24.13 -21.64
N LYS A 355 -20.75 -23.59 -21.95
CA LYS A 355 -19.62 -23.56 -21.00
C LYS A 355 -20.01 -22.87 -19.70
N PHE A 356 -20.73 -21.75 -19.75
CA PHE A 356 -21.15 -21.05 -18.54
C PHE A 356 -22.12 -21.89 -17.70
N TYR A 357 -23.22 -22.35 -18.28
CA TYR A 357 -24.25 -23.07 -17.53
C TYR A 357 -23.81 -24.45 -17.05
N LYS A 358 -22.88 -25.09 -17.77
CA LYS A 358 -22.21 -26.31 -17.32
C LYS A 358 -21.40 -26.12 -16.03
N ASN A 359 -20.78 -24.95 -15.88
CA ASN A 359 -20.05 -24.60 -14.66
C ASN A 359 -20.97 -24.00 -13.57
N PHE A 360 -22.11 -23.43 -13.97
CA PHE A 360 -23.05 -22.78 -13.07
C PHE A 360 -24.00 -23.78 -12.39
N TYR A 361 -24.41 -24.86 -13.08
CA TYR A 361 -25.34 -25.86 -12.55
C TYR A 361 -24.66 -27.22 -12.36
N ASN A 362 -24.70 -27.74 -11.14
CA ASN A 362 -24.16 -29.07 -10.82
C ASN A 362 -24.88 -30.21 -11.58
N ASN A 363 -26.16 -30.04 -11.89
CA ASN A 363 -27.00 -30.99 -12.61
C ASN A 363 -27.12 -30.66 -14.11
N PHE A 364 -26.16 -29.92 -14.69
CA PHE A 364 -26.26 -29.47 -16.07
C PHE A 364 -26.47 -30.63 -17.05
N ASN A 365 -25.70 -31.72 -16.94
CA ASN A 365 -25.77 -32.84 -17.88
C ASN A 365 -27.14 -33.56 -17.84
N ASP A 366 -27.84 -33.53 -16.70
CA ASP A 366 -29.14 -34.18 -16.54
C ASP A 366 -30.29 -33.36 -17.18
N PHE A 367 -30.07 -32.05 -17.37
CA PHE A 367 -31.08 -31.09 -17.82
C PHE A 367 -30.54 -30.15 -18.91
N GLU A 368 -29.56 -30.58 -19.69
CA GLU A 368 -28.79 -29.72 -20.60
C GLU A 368 -29.71 -28.99 -21.60
N GLU A 369 -30.55 -29.74 -22.31
CA GLU A 369 -31.48 -29.18 -23.29
C GLU A 369 -32.44 -28.16 -22.67
N GLU A 370 -32.99 -28.47 -21.49
CA GLU A 370 -33.90 -27.57 -20.77
C GLU A 370 -33.16 -26.30 -20.34
N ILE A 371 -32.00 -26.44 -19.70
CA ILE A 371 -31.18 -25.33 -19.22
C ILE A 371 -30.79 -24.40 -20.37
N LEU A 372 -30.32 -24.93 -21.50
CA LEU A 372 -29.91 -24.12 -22.65
C LEU A 372 -31.08 -23.45 -23.35
N LYS A 373 -32.25 -24.11 -23.38
CA LYS A 373 -33.48 -23.57 -23.96
C LYS A 373 -34.07 -22.43 -23.14
N VAL A 374 -34.10 -22.57 -21.81
CA VAL A 374 -34.79 -21.61 -20.93
C VAL A 374 -33.92 -20.44 -20.48
N ASN A 375 -32.59 -20.60 -20.52
CA ASN A 375 -31.67 -19.56 -20.09
C ASN A 375 -31.10 -18.81 -21.28
N ASP A 376 -31.10 -17.47 -21.20
CA ASP A 376 -30.57 -16.61 -22.26
C ASP A 376 -29.09 -16.28 -22.03
N ASN A 377 -28.44 -15.57 -22.95
CA ASN A 377 -27.06 -15.13 -22.83
C ASN A 377 -26.90 -13.83 -22.01
N GLN A 378 -27.96 -13.34 -21.38
CA GLN A 378 -27.93 -12.10 -20.60
C GLN A 378 -28.61 -12.28 -19.23
N CYS A 379 -27.98 -11.72 -18.20
CA CYS A 379 -28.55 -11.64 -16.87
C CYS A 379 -28.11 -10.38 -16.15
N LEU A 380 -28.99 -9.85 -15.31
CA LEU A 380 -28.68 -8.77 -14.39
C LEU A 380 -28.30 -9.35 -13.03
N THR A 381 -27.09 -9.08 -12.58
CA THR A 381 -26.55 -9.52 -11.30
C THR A 381 -26.73 -8.43 -10.26
N ILE A 382 -27.27 -8.80 -9.09
CA ILE A 382 -27.42 -7.94 -7.93
C ILE A 382 -26.64 -8.60 -6.79
N VAL A 383 -25.57 -7.96 -6.34
CA VAL A 383 -24.76 -8.44 -5.21
C VAL A 383 -25.23 -7.74 -3.95
N THR A 384 -25.49 -8.52 -2.90
CA THR A 384 -25.96 -8.02 -1.60
C THR A 384 -25.09 -8.55 -0.46
N ASP A 385 -25.30 -8.01 0.73
CA ASP A 385 -24.96 -8.73 1.95
C ASP A 385 -25.76 -10.04 2.09
N CYS A 386 -25.35 -10.88 3.03
CA CYS A 386 -26.02 -12.11 3.40
C CYS A 386 -26.47 -12.03 4.88
N PRO A 387 -27.73 -11.67 5.15
CA PRO A 387 -28.26 -11.61 6.51
C PRO A 387 -28.17 -12.97 7.22
N PRO A 388 -27.97 -13.01 8.56
CA PRO A 388 -27.76 -14.25 9.30
C PRO A 388 -28.88 -15.30 9.19
N ASP A 389 -30.11 -14.87 8.92
CA ASP A 389 -31.27 -15.74 8.76
C ASP A 389 -31.42 -16.32 7.35
N HIS A 390 -30.49 -15.99 6.44
CA HIS A 390 -30.37 -16.46 5.07
C HIS A 390 -31.70 -16.76 4.35
N LYS A 391 -32.56 -15.74 4.27
CA LYS A 391 -33.90 -15.85 3.67
C LYS A 391 -33.92 -15.73 2.15
N ALA A 392 -32.77 -15.78 1.47
CA ALA A 392 -32.65 -15.51 0.03
C ALA A 392 -33.51 -16.48 -0.78
N LYS A 393 -33.50 -17.77 -0.43
CA LYS A 393 -34.35 -18.80 -1.05
C LYS A 393 -35.84 -18.53 -0.87
N LYS A 394 -36.27 -18.09 0.32
CA LYS A 394 -37.67 -17.74 0.60
C LYS A 394 -38.11 -16.54 -0.23
N LEU A 395 -37.27 -15.50 -0.31
CA LEU A 395 -37.51 -14.31 -1.11
C LEU A 395 -37.57 -14.61 -2.60
N LYS A 396 -36.58 -15.36 -3.12
CA LYS A 396 -36.55 -15.90 -4.50
C LYS A 396 -37.88 -16.59 -4.84
N ASN A 397 -38.35 -17.50 -3.98
CA ASN A 397 -39.58 -18.23 -4.22
C ASN A 397 -40.84 -17.35 -4.17
N LYS A 398 -40.87 -16.34 -3.29
CA LYS A 398 -41.95 -15.35 -3.24
C LYS A 398 -42.02 -14.56 -4.56
N ILE A 399 -40.88 -14.02 -5.02
CA ILE A 399 -40.78 -13.27 -6.27
C ILE A 399 -41.21 -14.14 -7.45
N ARG A 400 -40.72 -15.38 -7.54
CA ARG A 400 -41.11 -16.32 -8.61
C ARG A 400 -42.62 -16.55 -8.66
N LYS A 401 -43.28 -16.72 -7.51
CA LYS A 401 -44.75 -16.89 -7.42
C LYS A 401 -45.50 -15.64 -7.88
N GLN A 402 -45.05 -14.46 -7.47
CA GLN A 402 -45.67 -13.19 -7.83
C GLN A 402 -45.69 -12.96 -9.35
N TYR A 403 -44.63 -13.38 -10.04
CA TYR A 403 -44.51 -13.17 -11.47
C TYR A 403 -44.94 -14.38 -12.32
N ALA A 404 -45.35 -15.49 -11.71
CA ALA A 404 -45.70 -16.72 -12.43
C ALA A 404 -46.83 -16.52 -13.46
N SER A 405 -47.81 -15.68 -13.17
CA SER A 405 -48.96 -15.40 -14.05
C SER A 405 -48.62 -14.52 -15.26
N PHE A 406 -47.51 -13.78 -15.22
CA PHE A 406 -47.12 -12.87 -16.30
C PHE A 406 -46.39 -13.58 -17.45
N TYR A 407 -46.01 -14.85 -17.28
CA TYR A 407 -45.32 -15.63 -18.32
C TYR A 407 -46.25 -16.76 -18.80
N PRO A 408 -46.83 -16.63 -20.01
CA PRO A 408 -47.98 -17.45 -20.45
C PRO A 408 -47.65 -18.90 -20.87
N ASN A 409 -46.37 -19.29 -20.92
CA ASN A 409 -45.99 -20.61 -21.42
C ASN A 409 -46.00 -21.68 -20.33
N LYS A 410 -46.86 -22.70 -20.49
CA LYS A 410 -46.97 -23.92 -19.67
C LYS A 410 -45.68 -24.78 -19.57
N GLY A 411 -44.57 -24.36 -20.22
CA GLY A 411 -43.24 -24.97 -20.10
C GLY A 411 -42.13 -24.01 -19.63
N ALA A 412 -42.44 -22.74 -19.35
CA ALA A 412 -41.49 -21.79 -18.78
C ALA A 412 -41.62 -21.84 -17.26
N VAL A 413 -40.78 -22.64 -16.61
CA VAL A 413 -40.77 -22.77 -15.15
C VAL A 413 -40.55 -21.38 -14.53
N PRO A 414 -41.41 -20.88 -13.62
CA PRO A 414 -41.19 -19.61 -12.89
C PRO A 414 -39.81 -19.54 -12.21
N GLY A 415 -39.16 -20.70 -12.02
CA GLY A 415 -37.75 -20.88 -11.68
C GLY A 415 -36.75 -20.07 -12.51
N ASN A 416 -37.10 -19.71 -13.75
CA ASN A 416 -36.21 -19.05 -14.70
C ASN A 416 -36.26 -17.51 -14.65
N LEU A 417 -37.10 -16.91 -13.81
CA LEU A 417 -37.10 -15.44 -13.66
C LEU A 417 -35.87 -14.94 -12.91
N ILE A 418 -35.64 -15.52 -11.73
CA ILE A 418 -34.66 -15.07 -10.76
C ILE A 418 -33.97 -16.27 -10.12
N HIS A 419 -32.67 -16.16 -9.91
CA HIS A 419 -31.85 -17.06 -9.10
C HIS A 419 -31.33 -16.31 -7.87
N SER A 420 -31.04 -17.06 -6.83
CA SER A 420 -30.30 -16.59 -5.66
C SER A 420 -29.32 -17.68 -5.26
N SER A 421 -28.13 -17.30 -4.82
CA SER A 421 -27.18 -18.23 -4.22
C SER A 421 -27.83 -18.98 -3.05
N ASP A 422 -27.44 -20.23 -2.84
CA ASP A 422 -27.96 -21.06 -1.75
C ASP A 422 -27.05 -21.01 -0.49
N SER A 423 -25.82 -20.48 -0.63
CA SER A 423 -24.91 -20.18 0.48
C SER A 423 -23.92 -19.05 0.12
N PRO A 424 -23.20 -18.47 1.10
CA PRO A 424 -22.10 -17.53 0.81
C PRO A 424 -20.97 -18.13 -0.04
N MET A 425 -20.70 -19.42 0.10
CA MET A 425 -19.71 -20.13 -0.71
C MET A 425 -20.17 -20.23 -2.17
N ASP A 426 -21.44 -20.59 -2.39
CA ASP A 426 -22.02 -20.63 -3.73
C ASP A 426 -22.01 -19.25 -4.38
N CYS A 427 -22.29 -18.19 -3.61
CA CYS A 427 -22.21 -16.81 -4.09
C CYS A 427 -20.81 -16.46 -4.62
N GLU A 428 -19.74 -16.81 -3.90
CA GLU A 428 -18.37 -16.57 -4.37
C GLU A 428 -18.03 -17.37 -5.63
N ASN A 429 -18.47 -18.63 -5.71
CA ASN A 429 -18.30 -19.48 -6.89
C ASN A 429 -19.03 -18.88 -8.10
N GLU A 430 -20.28 -18.48 -7.93
CA GLU A 430 -21.10 -17.84 -8.96
C GLU A 430 -20.49 -16.50 -9.42
N LEU A 431 -20.02 -15.67 -8.49
CA LEU A 431 -19.31 -14.43 -8.79
C LEU A 431 -18.02 -14.70 -9.56
N SER A 432 -17.27 -15.76 -9.23
CA SER A 432 -16.05 -16.13 -9.94
C SER A 432 -16.31 -16.45 -11.42
N LEU A 433 -17.47 -17.04 -11.72
CA LEU A 433 -17.92 -17.30 -13.09
C LEU A 433 -18.29 -15.98 -13.79
N LEU A 434 -19.11 -15.14 -13.15
CA LEU A 434 -19.67 -13.90 -13.72
C LEU A 434 -18.65 -12.78 -13.92
N LEU A 435 -17.59 -12.75 -13.11
CA LEU A 435 -16.53 -11.74 -13.18
C LEU A 435 -15.32 -12.21 -13.99
N ASN A 436 -15.40 -13.37 -14.64
CA ASN A 436 -14.32 -13.91 -15.47
C ASN A 436 -14.17 -13.11 -16.77
N LYS A 437 -12.96 -13.10 -17.35
CA LYS A 437 -12.59 -12.31 -18.54
C LYS A 437 -13.33 -12.72 -19.82
N ASP A 438 -13.87 -13.94 -19.86
CA ASP A 438 -14.67 -14.45 -21.00
C ASP A 438 -16.09 -13.85 -21.03
N ILE A 439 -16.41 -12.89 -20.16
CA ILE A 439 -17.73 -12.29 -19.97
C ILE A 439 -17.64 -10.77 -20.06
N VAL A 440 -18.61 -10.15 -20.74
CA VAL A 440 -18.71 -8.69 -20.84
C VAL A 440 -19.67 -8.17 -19.76
N ASN A 441 -19.15 -7.33 -18.87
CA ASN A 441 -19.88 -6.74 -17.75
C ASN A 441 -20.12 -5.24 -17.96
N PHE A 442 -21.37 -4.79 -17.89
CA PHE A 442 -21.77 -3.37 -17.99
C PHE A 442 -22.27 -2.87 -16.63
N LYS A 443 -21.71 -1.75 -16.15
CA LYS A 443 -22.00 -1.17 -14.83
C LYS A 443 -23.31 -0.37 -14.75
N ASN A 444 -24.05 -0.19 -15.85
CA ASN A 444 -25.24 0.67 -15.87
C ASN A 444 -26.42 0.03 -16.60
N ILE A 445 -27.48 -0.28 -15.86
CA ILE A 445 -28.77 -0.72 -16.43
C ILE A 445 -29.34 0.29 -17.44
N GLY A 446 -29.12 1.60 -17.22
CA GLY A 446 -29.62 2.65 -18.14
C GLY A 446 -29.08 2.52 -19.57
N THR A 447 -27.89 1.94 -19.76
CA THR A 447 -27.36 1.68 -21.12
C THR A 447 -28.09 0.56 -21.83
N TYR A 448 -28.67 -0.41 -21.12
CA TYR A 448 -29.49 -1.49 -21.70
C TYR A 448 -30.86 -0.99 -22.17
N TYR A 449 -31.51 -0.11 -21.41
CA TYR A 449 -32.80 0.46 -21.82
C TYR A 449 -32.67 1.47 -22.99
N ASN A 450 -31.52 2.13 -23.12
CA ASN A 450 -31.21 3.03 -24.24
C ASN A 450 -30.78 2.31 -25.52
N GLN A 451 -30.46 1.02 -25.49
CA GLN A 451 -30.10 0.22 -26.68
C GLN A 451 -31.31 -0.24 -27.50
N LYS A 452 -32.55 0.08 -27.08
CA LYS A 452 -33.79 -0.30 -27.78
C LYS A 452 -34.35 0.79 -28.72
N THR A 453 -33.63 1.88 -28.94
CA THR A 453 -33.91 2.85 -30.01
C THR A 453 -32.92 2.71 -31.16
N VAL A 454 -32.91 1.56 -31.83
CA VAL A 454 -32.54 1.36 -33.25
C VAL A 454 -33.40 0.22 -33.80
#